data_AF-G5J4L1-F1
#
_entry.id   AF-G5J4L1-F1
#
_cell.length_a   1.000
_cell.length_b   1.000
_cell.length_c   1.000
_cell.angle_alpha   90.00
_cell.angle_beta   90.00
_cell.angle_gamma   90.00
#
_symmetry.space_group_name_H-M   'P 1'
#
loop_
_entity.id
_entity.type
_entity.pdbx_description
1 polymer ?
#
loop_
_entity_poly.entity_id
_entity_poly.type
_entity_poly.pdbx_seq_one_letter_code
_entity_poly.pdbx_strand_id
1 'polypeptide(L)'
;MLFYGFTTKNFAGTDGLNLSQGDMLTLGHLDPGSVPATGIRIIAANSPKPPRVKKVINARPTANQQGNASTFCAPGKIRDAETAGWKFAKSGRNVTISNNNRTWTMGVNLAGGGMYLFPMNRIDAENHADVLGLQRPTQISRTERQRAFSGATRPRPAKMKLVLGGGSSISAFCSDASIDNALTAGWQITKPAINYE
;
A
#
# COMPACT_ATOMS: atom_id res chain seq x y z
N MET A 1 5.29 9.19 -9.69
CA MET A 1 3.89 9.22 -9.21
C MET A 1 3.51 7.83 -8.71
N LEU A 2 2.69 7.72 -7.65
CA LEU A 2 2.26 6.42 -7.10
C LEU A 2 0.92 6.00 -7.71
N PHE A 3 0.85 4.74 -8.14
CA PHE A 3 -0.35 4.10 -8.67
C PHE A 3 -0.70 2.90 -7.80
N TYR A 4 -1.95 2.81 -7.36
CA TYR A 4 -2.36 1.75 -6.46
C TYR A 4 -3.19 0.71 -7.20
N GLY A 5 -2.63 -0.49 -7.33
CA GLY A 5 -3.31 -1.66 -7.85
C GLY A 5 -4.13 -2.33 -6.76
N PHE A 6 -5.44 -2.40 -6.97
CA PHE A 6 -6.36 -3.19 -6.16
C PHE A 6 -7.04 -4.21 -7.05
N THR A 7 -7.36 -5.38 -6.49
CA THR A 7 -8.20 -6.35 -7.20
C THR A 7 -9.55 -5.71 -7.49
N THR A 8 -9.81 -5.40 -8.75
CA THR A 8 -11.11 -4.93 -9.21
C THR A 8 -11.95 -6.12 -9.66
N LYS A 9 -13.27 -6.01 -9.49
CA LYS A 9 -14.18 -6.95 -10.15
C LYS A 9 -14.15 -6.62 -11.65
N ASN A 10 -14.13 -7.63 -12.52
CA ASN A 10 -14.31 -7.38 -13.95
C ASN A 10 -15.72 -6.82 -14.15
N PHE A 11 -15.82 -5.61 -14.70
CA PHE A 11 -17.09 -4.96 -15.01
C PHE A 11 -17.49 -5.13 -16.48
N ALA A 12 -16.61 -5.70 -17.31
CA ALA A 12 -16.90 -5.97 -18.71
C ALA A 12 -17.79 -7.21 -18.85
N GLY A 13 -19.08 -6.97 -19.14
CA GLY A 13 -19.86 -7.83 -20.02
C GLY A 13 -20.56 -9.06 -19.45
N THR A 14 -20.36 -9.52 -18.21
CA THR A 14 -20.92 -10.83 -17.80
C THR A 14 -22.10 -10.82 -16.81
N ASP A 15 -22.41 -9.72 -16.13
CA ASP A 15 -23.27 -9.79 -14.92
C ASP A 15 -24.52 -8.87 -14.96
N GLY A 16 -24.91 -8.30 -16.12
CA GLY A 16 -26.09 -7.42 -16.19
C GLY A 16 -25.97 -6.14 -15.36
N LEU A 17 -24.74 -5.68 -15.10
CA LEU A 17 -24.45 -4.64 -14.10
C LEU A 17 -24.66 -3.20 -14.58
N ASN A 18 -24.88 -2.98 -15.88
CA ASN A 18 -24.92 -1.64 -16.50
C ASN A 18 -23.76 -0.72 -16.06
N LEU A 19 -22.60 -1.31 -15.71
CA LEU A 19 -21.40 -0.56 -15.40
C LEU A 19 -20.55 -0.48 -16.66
N SER A 20 -20.24 0.74 -17.05
CA SER A 20 -19.48 1.04 -18.26
C SER A 20 -18.03 1.38 -17.94
N GLN A 21 -17.17 1.39 -18.96
CA GLN A 21 -15.84 1.99 -18.84
C GLN A 21 -15.92 3.48 -18.45
N GLY A 22 -16.99 4.18 -18.87
CA GLY A 22 -17.28 5.56 -18.46
C GLY A 22 -17.47 5.71 -16.95
N ASP A 23 -18.09 4.73 -16.28
CA ASP A 23 -18.17 4.73 -14.82
C ASP A 23 -16.77 4.64 -14.19
N MET A 24 -15.91 3.77 -14.71
CA MET A 24 -14.55 3.59 -14.18
C MET A 24 -13.70 4.86 -14.35
N LEU A 25 -13.80 5.53 -15.50
CA LEU A 25 -13.13 6.81 -15.75
C LEU A 25 -13.64 7.92 -14.82
N THR A 26 -14.94 7.97 -14.55
CA THR A 26 -15.54 8.93 -13.60
C THR A 26 -14.97 8.73 -12.19
N LEU A 27 -14.69 7.48 -11.80
CA LEU A 27 -14.06 7.16 -10.51
C LEU A 27 -12.54 7.39 -10.49
N GLY A 28 -11.93 7.74 -11.62
CA GLY A 28 -10.49 7.92 -11.75
C GLY A 28 -9.69 6.63 -11.79
N HIS A 29 -10.32 5.51 -12.17
CA HIS A 29 -9.58 4.28 -12.47
C HIS A 29 -8.80 4.44 -13.78
N LEU A 30 -7.68 3.75 -13.85
CA LEU A 30 -6.84 3.64 -15.04
C LEU A 30 -6.81 2.19 -15.49
N ASP A 31 -6.80 1.97 -16.80
CA ASP A 31 -6.56 0.64 -17.33
C ASP A 31 -5.12 0.20 -16.97
N PRO A 32 -4.87 -1.08 -16.63
CA PRO A 32 -3.55 -1.52 -16.20
C PRO A 32 -2.41 -1.17 -17.19
N GLY A 33 -2.71 -1.21 -18.49
CA GLY A 33 -1.77 -0.85 -19.56
C GLY A 33 -1.51 0.65 -19.72
N SER A 34 -2.35 1.50 -19.11
CA SER A 34 -2.24 2.97 -19.20
C SER A 34 -1.38 3.59 -18.10
N VAL A 35 -0.92 2.80 -17.12
CA VAL A 35 -0.03 3.30 -16.07
C VAL A 35 1.36 3.59 -16.67
N PRO A 36 1.86 4.84 -16.64
CA PRO A 36 3.16 5.21 -17.19
C PRO A 36 4.30 4.35 -16.65
N ALA A 37 5.29 4.06 -17.49
CA ALA A 37 6.49 3.29 -17.10
C ALA A 37 7.30 3.95 -15.99
N THR A 38 7.20 5.28 -15.83
CA THR A 38 7.84 6.06 -14.75
C THR A 38 7.01 6.06 -13.46
N GLY A 39 5.87 5.37 -13.45
CA GLY A 39 4.97 5.22 -12.32
C GLY A 39 5.36 4.08 -11.39
N ILE A 40 5.27 4.30 -10.09
CA ILE A 40 5.41 3.24 -9.10
C ILE A 40 4.06 2.54 -8.92
N ARG A 41 3.99 1.25 -9.26
CA ARG A 41 2.80 0.42 -9.04
C ARG A 41 2.87 -0.25 -7.66
N ILE A 42 1.93 0.09 -6.79
CA ILE A 42 1.78 -0.47 -5.45
C ILE A 42 0.56 -1.39 -5.43
N ILE A 43 0.80 -2.69 -5.31
CA ILE A 43 -0.24 -3.72 -5.36
C ILE A 43 -0.64 -4.10 -3.94
N ALA A 44 -1.95 -4.08 -3.69
CA ALA A 44 -2.59 -4.52 -2.45
C ALA A 44 -2.09 -3.80 -1.18
N ALA A 45 -1.73 -2.51 -1.29
CA ALA A 45 -1.36 -1.70 -0.13
C ALA A 45 -2.48 -1.70 0.92
N ASN A 46 -2.12 -1.84 2.21
CA ASN A 46 -3.07 -1.62 3.29
C ASN A 46 -3.32 -0.14 3.54
N SER A 47 -2.29 0.70 3.34
CA SER A 47 -2.40 2.16 3.35
C SER A 47 -1.34 2.79 2.42
N PRO A 48 -1.62 3.95 1.80
CA PRO A 48 -2.92 4.60 1.79
C PRO A 48 -3.94 3.77 1.00
N LYS A 49 -5.22 3.95 1.33
CA LYS A 49 -6.36 3.37 0.61
C LYS A 49 -7.25 4.51 0.15
N PRO A 50 -7.60 4.57 -1.15
CA PRO A 50 -8.54 5.57 -1.62
C PRO A 50 -9.91 5.42 -0.94
N PRO A 51 -10.76 6.47 -0.97
CA PRO A 51 -12.15 6.34 -0.58
C PRO A 51 -12.86 5.27 -1.41
N ARG A 52 -13.95 4.72 -0.87
CA ARG A 52 -14.80 3.77 -1.58
C ARG A 52 -16.16 4.37 -1.86
N VAL A 53 -16.69 4.01 -3.01
CA VAL A 53 -18.03 4.36 -3.44
C VAL A 53 -18.84 3.11 -3.75
N LYS A 54 -20.16 3.23 -3.75
CA LYS A 54 -21.11 2.15 -4.00
C LYS A 54 -22.23 2.63 -4.94
N LYS A 55 -22.55 1.86 -5.97
CA LYS A 55 -23.70 2.08 -6.83
C LYS A 55 -24.70 0.94 -6.66
N VAL A 56 -25.97 1.28 -6.48
CA VAL A 56 -27.05 0.28 -6.51
C VAL A 56 -27.31 -0.05 -7.97
N ILE A 57 -27.28 -1.33 -8.31
CA ILE A 57 -27.44 -1.84 -9.67
C ILE A 57 -28.86 -2.36 -9.84
N ASN A 58 -29.25 -3.24 -8.92
CA ASN A 58 -30.62 -3.74 -8.82
C ASN A 58 -31.06 -3.64 -7.35
N ALA A 59 -32.11 -2.87 -7.09
CA ALA A 59 -32.65 -2.73 -5.73
C ALA A 59 -33.31 -4.01 -5.20
N ARG A 60 -33.68 -4.94 -6.10
CA ARG A 60 -34.34 -6.23 -5.80
C ARG A 60 -33.68 -7.35 -6.62
N PRO A 61 -32.43 -7.74 -6.30
CA PRO A 61 -31.75 -8.81 -7.03
C PRO A 61 -32.41 -10.17 -6.79
N THR A 62 -32.49 -11.00 -7.82
CA THR A 62 -32.70 -12.45 -7.66
C THR A 62 -31.40 -13.13 -7.18
N ALA A 63 -31.45 -14.42 -6.85
CA ALA A 63 -30.30 -15.16 -6.32
C ALA A 63 -29.04 -15.10 -7.20
N ASN A 64 -29.21 -14.94 -8.51
CA ASN A 64 -28.11 -14.89 -9.48
C ASN A 64 -27.79 -13.47 -9.98
N GLN A 65 -28.35 -12.44 -9.33
CA GLN A 65 -28.16 -11.04 -9.71
C GLN A 65 -27.39 -10.28 -8.63
N GLN A 66 -26.58 -9.33 -9.07
CA GLN A 66 -25.86 -8.45 -8.16
C GLN A 66 -26.70 -7.22 -7.82
N GLY A 67 -26.97 -6.99 -6.53
CA GLY A 67 -27.74 -5.82 -6.10
C GLY A 67 -26.95 -4.50 -6.11
N ASN A 68 -25.63 -4.56 -5.94
CA ASN A 68 -24.78 -3.37 -5.86
C ASN A 68 -23.34 -3.65 -6.27
N ALA A 69 -22.65 -2.62 -6.76
CA ALA A 69 -21.21 -2.63 -6.94
C ALA A 69 -20.55 -1.65 -5.96
N SER A 70 -19.34 -2.00 -5.52
CA SER A 70 -18.50 -1.12 -4.72
C SER A 70 -17.05 -1.21 -5.17
N THR A 71 -16.41 -0.06 -5.29
CA THR A 71 -15.01 0.03 -5.74
C THR A 71 -14.33 1.24 -5.08
N PHE A 72 -13.04 1.40 -5.33
CA PHE A 72 -12.27 2.57 -4.92
C PHE A 72 -12.58 3.75 -5.84
N CYS A 73 -12.42 4.96 -5.33
CA CYS A 73 -12.55 6.20 -6.09
C CYS A 73 -11.32 7.06 -5.81
N ALA A 74 -10.80 7.74 -6.82
CA ALA A 74 -9.72 8.69 -6.61
C ALA A 74 -10.20 9.82 -5.67
N PRO A 75 -9.37 10.30 -4.72
CA PRO A 75 -9.80 11.30 -3.74
C PRO A 75 -10.44 12.57 -4.33
N GLY A 76 -9.95 13.02 -5.50
CA GLY A 76 -10.50 14.18 -6.21
C GLY A 76 -11.74 13.90 -7.07
N LYS A 77 -12.24 12.64 -7.10
CA LYS A 77 -13.33 12.18 -7.99
C LYS A 77 -14.63 11.84 -7.26
N ILE A 78 -14.71 12.10 -5.95
CA ILE A 78 -15.90 11.77 -5.16
C ILE A 78 -17.14 12.50 -5.69
N ARG A 79 -17.04 13.80 -5.99
CA ARG A 79 -18.16 14.59 -6.50
C ARG A 79 -18.62 14.12 -7.89
N ASP A 80 -17.68 13.87 -8.78
CA ASP A 80 -17.96 13.32 -10.13
C ASP A 80 -18.67 11.96 -10.02
N ALA A 81 -18.21 11.11 -9.10
CA ALA A 81 -18.84 9.82 -8.79
C ALA A 81 -20.29 9.98 -8.31
N GLU A 82 -20.54 10.93 -7.41
CA GLU A 82 -21.87 11.23 -6.89
C GLU A 82 -22.83 11.69 -7.98
N THR A 83 -22.38 12.56 -8.89
CA THR A 83 -23.15 12.97 -10.07
C THR A 83 -23.44 11.79 -11.00
N ALA A 84 -22.52 10.82 -11.12
CA ALA A 84 -22.73 9.58 -11.87
C ALA A 84 -23.57 8.52 -11.13
N GLY A 85 -24.20 8.88 -10.01
CA GLY A 85 -25.11 8.02 -9.24
C GLY A 85 -24.41 7.04 -8.30
N TRP A 86 -23.10 7.18 -8.08
CA TRP A 86 -22.41 6.47 -7.01
C TRP A 86 -22.67 7.17 -5.67
N LYS A 87 -22.66 6.41 -4.57
CA LYS A 87 -22.77 6.95 -3.21
C LYS A 87 -21.46 6.73 -2.48
N PHE A 88 -21.01 7.75 -1.75
CA PHE A 88 -19.89 7.59 -0.83
C PHE A 88 -20.18 6.48 0.19
N ALA A 89 -19.25 5.54 0.30
CA ALA A 89 -19.41 4.37 1.18
C ALA A 89 -18.39 4.35 2.31
N LYS A 90 -17.15 4.79 2.05
CA LYS A 90 -16.09 4.81 3.07
C LYS A 90 -15.03 5.87 2.75
N SER A 91 -14.55 6.55 3.79
CA SER A 91 -13.42 7.46 3.69
C SER A 91 -12.13 6.74 3.30
N GLY A 92 -11.26 7.46 2.61
CA GLY A 92 -9.90 7.01 2.37
C GLY A 92 -9.11 6.91 3.68
N ARG A 93 -8.02 6.17 3.66
CA ARG A 93 -7.07 6.08 4.77
C ARG A 93 -5.70 6.48 4.29
N ASN A 94 -5.03 7.32 5.07
CA ASN A 94 -3.63 7.65 4.85
C ASN A 94 -2.73 6.71 5.64
N VAL A 95 -1.44 6.77 5.37
CA VAL A 95 -0.45 6.18 6.26
C VAL A 95 -0.39 6.95 7.57
N THR A 96 -0.31 6.23 8.68
CA THR A 96 -0.10 6.80 10.02
C THR A 96 1.32 6.49 10.46
N ILE A 97 2.03 7.51 10.93
CA ILE A 97 3.36 7.36 11.52
C ILE A 97 3.22 7.45 13.03
N SER A 98 3.47 6.34 13.71
CA SER A 98 3.50 6.26 15.16
C SER A 98 4.90 6.56 15.68
N ASN A 99 4.98 7.43 16.69
CA ASN A 99 6.17 7.69 17.48
C ASN A 99 5.79 7.61 18.96
N ASN A 100 5.56 6.40 19.47
CA ASN A 100 5.21 6.17 20.86
C ASN A 100 6.30 5.38 21.59
N ASN A 101 6.17 5.20 22.90
CA ASN A 101 7.20 4.58 23.74
C ASN A 101 7.43 3.08 23.50
N ARG A 102 6.54 2.38 22.78
CA ARG A 102 6.63 0.94 22.55
C ARG A 102 6.91 0.58 21.10
N THR A 103 6.33 1.32 20.16
CA THR A 103 6.35 1.00 18.73
C THR A 103 6.54 2.26 17.91
N TRP A 104 7.54 2.22 17.04
CA TRP A 104 7.81 3.22 16.03
C TRP A 104 7.37 2.73 14.66
N THR A 105 6.86 3.63 13.84
CA THR A 105 6.69 3.38 12.40
C THR A 105 8.00 3.70 11.70
N MET A 106 8.70 2.66 11.26
CA MET A 106 9.96 2.77 10.53
C MET A 106 9.70 2.90 9.04
N GLY A 107 10.53 3.68 8.36
CA GLY A 107 10.51 3.85 6.90
C GLY A 107 11.69 3.16 6.23
N VAL A 108 11.44 2.53 5.08
CA VAL A 108 12.46 2.00 4.17
C VAL A 108 12.30 2.69 2.82
N ASN A 109 13.34 3.37 2.37
CA ASN A 109 13.39 3.89 1.01
C ASN A 109 13.65 2.72 0.04
N LEU A 110 12.84 2.65 -1.00
CA LEU A 110 12.97 1.66 -2.06
C LEU A 110 13.67 2.30 -3.27
N ALA A 111 14.41 1.49 -4.03
CA ALA A 111 15.18 1.95 -5.19
C ALA A 111 14.36 2.74 -6.24
N GLY A 112 13.05 2.49 -6.34
CA GLY A 112 12.15 3.19 -7.26
C GLY A 112 11.57 4.50 -6.73
N GLY A 113 11.94 4.94 -5.53
CA GLY A 113 11.56 6.25 -4.97
C GLY A 113 10.29 6.27 -4.11
N GLY A 114 9.76 5.11 -3.74
CA GLY A 114 8.68 4.96 -2.76
C GLY A 114 9.21 4.63 -1.36
N MET A 115 8.39 4.80 -0.33
CA MET A 115 8.75 4.47 1.05
C MET A 115 7.83 3.42 1.65
N TYR A 116 8.40 2.28 2.07
CA TYR A 116 7.65 1.25 2.78
C TYR A 116 7.65 1.53 4.29
N LEU A 117 6.47 1.60 4.89
CA LEU A 117 6.29 1.81 6.32
C LEU A 117 5.87 0.54 7.03
N PHE A 118 6.48 0.27 8.18
CA PHE A 118 6.13 -0.86 9.03
C PHE A 118 6.33 -0.54 10.52
N PRO A 119 5.58 -1.19 11.42
CA PRO A 119 5.82 -1.05 12.86
C PRO A 119 7.04 -1.85 13.29
N MET A 120 7.86 -1.28 14.18
CA MET A 120 8.98 -1.94 14.85
C MET A 120 8.96 -1.60 16.33
N ASN A 121 9.40 -2.53 17.19
CA ASN A 121 9.59 -2.22 18.60
C ASN A 121 10.62 -1.09 18.75
N ARG A 122 10.38 -0.16 19.68
CA ARG A 122 11.26 0.99 19.88
C ARG A 122 12.70 0.59 20.23
N ILE A 123 12.88 -0.37 21.12
CA ILE A 123 14.21 -0.83 21.57
C ILE A 123 14.96 -1.45 20.39
N ASP A 124 14.30 -2.31 19.63
CA ASP A 124 14.90 -2.91 18.43
C ASP A 124 15.27 -1.84 17.39
N ALA A 125 14.41 -0.82 17.21
CA ALA A 125 14.67 0.27 16.29
C ALA A 125 15.84 1.16 16.74
N GLU A 126 15.97 1.44 18.04
CA GLU A 126 17.10 2.19 18.59
C GLU A 126 18.42 1.45 18.34
N ASN A 127 18.44 0.12 18.48
CA ASN A 127 19.65 -0.69 18.36
C ASN A 127 20.02 -1.08 16.92
N HIS A 128 19.04 -1.18 16.01
CA HIS A 128 19.26 -1.83 14.71
C HIS A 128 18.82 -1.02 13.49
N ALA A 129 18.15 0.13 13.67
CA ALA A 129 17.67 0.93 12.52
C ALA A 129 18.79 1.31 11.57
N ASP A 130 19.94 1.75 12.09
CA ASP A 130 21.03 2.27 11.28
C ASP A 130 21.70 1.16 10.44
N VAL A 131 21.89 -0.03 11.01
CA VAL A 131 22.41 -1.22 10.28
C VAL A 131 21.47 -1.68 9.16
N LEU A 132 20.16 -1.52 9.36
CA LEU A 132 19.13 -1.93 8.39
C LEU A 132 18.80 -0.81 7.38
N GLY A 133 19.40 0.38 7.54
CA GLY A 133 19.11 1.57 6.73
C GLY A 133 17.66 2.05 6.87
N LEU A 134 17.13 2.02 8.10
CA LEU A 134 15.76 2.44 8.41
C LEU A 134 15.71 3.92 8.82
N GLN A 135 14.66 4.60 8.39
CA GLN A 135 14.32 5.93 8.89
C GLN A 135 13.37 5.85 10.08
N ARG A 136 13.73 6.54 11.16
CA ARG A 136 12.91 6.72 12.35
C ARG A 136 11.73 7.67 12.07
N PRO A 137 10.64 7.63 12.85
CA PRO A 137 9.46 8.50 12.66
C PRO A 137 9.78 10.00 12.51
N THR A 138 10.78 10.48 13.24
CA THR A 138 11.22 11.89 13.25
C THR A 138 12.01 12.28 12.00
N GLN A 139 12.56 11.31 11.27
CA GLN A 139 13.33 11.52 10.05
C GLN A 139 12.44 11.54 8.79
N ILE A 140 11.17 11.11 8.90
CA ILE A 140 10.27 11.02 7.74
C ILE A 140 9.58 12.37 7.49
N SER A 141 10.07 13.07 6.46
CA SER A 141 9.57 14.37 5.99
C SER A 141 8.15 14.31 5.43
N ARG A 142 7.50 15.47 5.30
CA ARG A 142 6.16 15.58 4.68
C ARG A 142 6.13 15.06 3.25
N THR A 143 7.20 15.29 2.48
CA THR A 143 7.33 14.85 1.09
C THR A 143 7.52 13.34 0.99
N GLU A 144 8.25 12.73 1.92
CA GLU A 144 8.36 11.27 2.01
C GLU A 144 7.03 10.62 2.39
N ARG A 145 6.27 11.23 3.31
CA ARG A 145 4.91 10.75 3.69
C ARG A 145 3.96 10.66 2.51
N GLN A 146 4.08 11.56 1.53
CA GLN A 146 3.25 11.52 0.32
C GLN A 146 3.59 10.33 -0.59
N ARG A 147 4.80 9.79 -0.49
CA ARG A 147 5.28 8.63 -1.24
C ARG A 147 5.30 7.35 -0.41
N ALA A 148 4.75 7.40 0.79
CA ALA A 148 4.80 6.31 1.75
C ALA A 148 3.57 5.41 1.63
N PHE A 149 3.78 4.11 1.88
CA PHE A 149 2.73 3.10 1.89
C PHE A 149 3.10 1.96 2.83
N SER A 150 2.12 1.17 3.24
CA SER A 150 2.30 0.05 4.17
C SER A 150 1.46 -1.15 3.77
N GLY A 151 1.93 -2.35 4.16
CA GLY A 151 1.19 -3.60 3.95
C GLY A 151 0.95 -3.96 2.48
N ALA A 152 1.74 -3.43 1.55
CA ALA A 152 1.69 -3.83 0.16
C ALA A 152 2.33 -5.22 -0.05
N THR A 153 1.82 -5.93 -1.06
CA THR A 153 2.42 -7.18 -1.53
C THR A 153 3.60 -6.88 -2.46
N ARG A 154 3.49 -5.81 -3.27
CA ARG A 154 4.52 -5.30 -4.18
C ARG A 154 4.44 -3.78 -4.31
N PRO A 155 5.55 -3.04 -4.39
CA PRO A 155 6.90 -3.49 -4.03
C PRO A 155 7.01 -3.73 -2.51
N ARG A 156 8.02 -4.49 -2.08
CA ARG A 156 8.28 -4.75 -0.66
C ARG A 156 9.78 -4.94 -0.41
N PRO A 157 10.38 -4.30 0.62
CA PRO A 157 11.80 -4.49 0.92
C PRO A 157 12.12 -5.92 1.36
N ALA A 158 13.42 -6.25 1.36
CA ALA A 158 13.89 -7.52 1.91
C ALA A 158 13.54 -7.62 3.40
N LYS A 159 13.16 -8.82 3.85
CA LYS A 159 12.91 -9.11 5.26
C LYS A 159 14.11 -9.85 5.85
N MET A 160 14.69 -9.28 6.89
CA MET A 160 15.85 -9.82 7.60
C MET A 160 15.46 -10.38 8.96
N LYS A 161 16.27 -11.32 9.47
CA LYS A 161 16.18 -11.87 10.82
C LYS A 161 17.56 -11.88 11.49
N LEU A 162 17.63 -11.49 12.76
CA LEU A 162 18.81 -11.62 13.62
C LEU A 162 18.49 -12.57 14.78
N VAL A 163 19.35 -13.53 15.05
CA VAL A 163 19.25 -14.40 16.25
C VAL A 163 20.14 -13.82 17.34
N LEU A 164 19.57 -13.57 18.51
CA LEU A 164 20.27 -13.00 19.66
C LEU A 164 20.92 -14.11 20.49
N GLY A 165 21.90 -13.77 21.33
CA GLY A 165 22.66 -14.72 22.15
C GLY A 165 21.82 -15.58 23.12
N GLY A 166 20.56 -15.19 23.39
CA GLY A 166 19.60 -15.97 24.19
C GLY A 166 18.65 -16.86 23.38
N GLY A 167 18.85 -17.02 22.06
CA GLY A 167 18.01 -17.82 21.17
C GLY A 167 16.73 -17.12 20.68
N SER A 168 16.41 -15.93 21.21
CA SER A 168 15.36 -15.07 20.66
C SER A 168 15.77 -14.50 19.30
N SER A 169 14.80 -13.99 18.53
CA SER A 169 15.09 -13.40 17.22
C SER A 169 14.30 -12.14 16.95
N ILE A 170 14.95 -11.21 16.26
CA ILE A 170 14.35 -9.97 15.76
C ILE A 170 14.10 -10.15 14.26
N SER A 171 12.99 -9.63 13.76
CA SER A 171 12.69 -9.59 12.32
C SER A 171 12.28 -8.20 11.91
N ALA A 172 12.91 -7.68 10.86
CA ALA A 172 12.65 -6.33 10.35
C ALA A 172 12.81 -6.31 8.83
N PHE A 173 12.34 -5.23 8.19
CA PHE A 173 12.71 -4.97 6.80
C PHE A 173 14.08 -4.31 6.74
N CYS A 174 14.74 -4.39 5.60
CA CYS A 174 16.03 -3.76 5.34
C CYS A 174 15.97 -2.99 4.02
N SER A 175 16.66 -1.85 3.96
CA SER A 175 16.88 -1.14 2.70
C SER A 175 17.83 -1.92 1.79
N ASP A 176 17.62 -1.86 0.48
CA ASP A 176 18.46 -2.59 -0.47
C ASP A 176 19.93 -2.19 -0.35
N ALA A 177 20.20 -0.91 -0.10
CA ALA A 177 21.55 -0.36 0.09
C ALA A 177 22.24 -0.81 1.40
N SER A 178 21.50 -1.38 2.36
CA SER A 178 22.05 -1.82 3.65
C SER A 178 22.08 -3.35 3.80
N ILE A 179 21.78 -4.11 2.73
CA ILE A 179 21.77 -5.57 2.78
C ILE A 179 23.14 -6.10 3.22
N ASP A 180 24.23 -5.66 2.58
CA ASP A 180 25.58 -6.17 2.88
C ASP A 180 26.04 -5.81 4.30
N ASN A 181 25.72 -4.59 4.76
CA ASN A 181 25.99 -4.16 6.13
C ASN A 181 25.22 -5.02 7.14
N ALA A 182 23.95 -5.31 6.87
CA ALA A 182 23.13 -6.17 7.71
C ALA A 182 23.66 -7.61 7.75
N LEU A 183 24.05 -8.18 6.61
CA LEU A 183 24.66 -9.52 6.55
C LEU A 183 25.95 -9.58 7.37
N THR A 184 26.82 -8.58 7.25
CA THR A 184 28.05 -8.45 8.05
C THR A 184 27.75 -8.36 9.55
N ALA A 185 26.65 -7.69 9.92
CA ALA A 185 26.17 -7.60 11.30
C ALA A 185 25.41 -8.87 11.79
N GLY A 186 25.45 -9.97 11.02
CA GLY A 186 24.87 -11.25 11.40
C GLY A 186 23.38 -11.42 11.10
N TRP A 187 22.77 -10.49 10.35
CA TRP A 187 21.40 -10.67 9.88
C TRP A 187 21.34 -11.68 8.74
N GLN A 188 20.18 -12.32 8.61
CA GLN A 188 19.90 -13.30 7.57
C GLN A 188 18.69 -12.89 6.76
N ILE A 189 18.77 -13.01 5.44
CA ILE A 189 17.63 -12.77 4.55
C ILE A 189 16.61 -13.91 4.74
N THR A 190 15.40 -13.55 5.16
CA THR A 190 14.27 -14.49 5.28
C THR A 190 13.29 -14.38 4.12
N LYS A 191 13.19 -13.20 3.50
CA LYS A 191 12.45 -12.97 2.26
C LYS A 191 13.21 -11.95 1.42
N PRO A 192 13.47 -12.22 0.13
CA PRO A 192 14.11 -11.24 -0.75
C PRO A 192 13.21 -10.03 -0.96
N ALA A 193 13.82 -8.92 -1.40
CA ALA A 193 13.08 -7.75 -1.86
C ALA A 193 12.22 -8.12 -3.08
N ILE A 194 11.06 -7.46 -3.22
CA ILE A 194 10.17 -7.59 -4.37
C ILE A 194 10.04 -6.22 -5.01
N ASN A 195 10.51 -6.10 -6.23
CA ASN A 195 10.60 -4.84 -6.97
C ASN A 195 9.29 -4.46 -7.66
N TYR A 196 9.32 -3.28 -8.27
CA TYR A 196 8.27 -2.74 -9.14
C TYR A 196 8.19 -3.58 -10.43
N GLU A 197 6.97 -3.85 -10.89
CA GLU A 197 6.67 -4.39 -12.23
C GLU A 197 6.19 -3.24 -13.14
#